data_AF-A0A841Q8V3-F1
#
_entry.id   AF-A0A841Q8V3-F1
#
_cell.length_a   1.000
_cell.length_b   1.000
_cell.length_c   1.000
_cell.angle_alpha   90.00
_cell.angle_beta   90.00
_cell.angle_gamma   90.00
#
_symmetry.space_group_name_H-M   'P 1'
#
loop_
_entity.id
_entity.type
_entity.pdbx_description
1 polymer ?
#
loop_
_entity_poly.entity_id
_entity_poly.type
_entity_poly.pdbx_seq_one_letter_code
_entity_poly.pdbx_strand_id
1 'polypeptide(L)' 'MRKSLVEKVDDSALFLEIQKKREKMHYTADHYGLESSQTLSVSQELDKLINVYLKQKLERVNF' A
#
# COMPACT_ATOMS: atom_id res chain seq x y z
N MET A 1 21.46 21.45 -5.91
CA MET A 1 20.95 20.45 -4.95
C MET A 1 19.51 20.07 -5.33
N ARG A 2 19.34 19.12 -6.26
CA ARG A 2 18.01 18.52 -6.51
C ARG A 2 17.90 17.36 -5.53
N LYS A 3 17.02 17.51 -4.53
CA LYS A 3 16.62 16.48 -3.57
C LYS A 3 16.56 15.12 -4.28
N SER A 4 17.27 14.14 -3.75
CA SER A 4 17.20 12.72 -4.15
C SER A 4 15.82 12.16 -3.78
N LEU A 5 14.78 12.62 -4.48
CA LEU A 5 13.37 12.39 -4.20
C LEU A 5 12.80 11.18 -4.95
N VAL A 6 13.66 10.31 -5.46
CA VAL A 6 13.31 8.91 -5.68
C VAL A 6 13.72 8.23 -4.40
N GLU A 7 12.86 8.37 -3.38
CA GLU A 7 13.00 7.63 -2.13
C GLU A 7 13.31 6.17 -2.47
N LYS A 8 14.38 5.65 -1.89
CA LYS A 8 14.78 4.26 -2.03
C LYS A 8 13.53 3.39 -1.90
N VAL A 9 13.27 2.58 -2.93
CA VAL A 9 12.25 1.53 -2.85
C VAL A 9 12.50 0.77 -1.55
N ASP A 10 11.52 0.79 -0.66
CA ASP A 10 11.60 0.06 0.59
C ASP A 10 11.40 -1.42 0.23
N ASP A 11 12.50 -2.17 0.10
CA ASP A 11 12.47 -3.59 -0.26
C ASP A 11 11.90 -4.49 0.85
N SER A 12 11.25 -3.92 1.88
CA SER A 12 10.53 -4.72 2.86
C SER A 12 9.43 -5.55 2.21
N ALA A 13 9.31 -6.80 2.66
CA ALA A 13 8.27 -7.71 2.19
C ALA A 13 6.85 -7.09 2.30
N LEU A 14 6.62 -6.30 3.36
CA LEU A 14 5.35 -5.60 3.57
C LEU A 14 5.10 -4.51 2.53
N PHE A 15 6.11 -3.74 2.14
CA PHE A 15 5.95 -2.74 1.08
C PHE A 15 5.64 -3.42 -0.26
N LEU A 16 6.32 -4.51 -0.59
CA LEU A 16 6.04 -5.29 -1.80
C LEU A 16 4.62 -5.87 -1.79
N GLU A 17 4.13 -6.33 -0.64
CA GLU A 17 2.75 -6.80 -0.49
C GLU A 17 1.72 -5.67 -0.70
N ILE A 18 2.01 -4.47 -0.19
CA ILE A 18 1.20 -3.27 -0.46
C ILE A 18 1.14 -2.98 -1.96
N GLN A 19 2.27 -3.02 -2.67
CA GLN A 19 2.28 -2.78 -4.12
C GLN A 19 1.40 -3.80 -4.86
N LYS A 20 1.55 -5.09 -4.56
CA LYS A 20 0.74 -6.17 -5.17
C LYS A 20 -0.75 -5.98 -4.87
N LYS A 21 -1.10 -5.63 -3.63
CA LYS A 21 -2.49 -5.42 -3.24
C LYS A 21 -3.07 -4.17 -3.92
N ARG A 22 -2.29 -3.11 -4.11
CA ARG A 22 -2.69 -1.92 -4.87
C ARG A 22 -3.00 -2.26 -6.33
N GLU A 23 -2.13 -3.03 -6.99
CA GLU A 23 -2.37 -3.50 -8.36
C GLU A 23 -3.66 -4.34 -8.45
N LYS A 24 -3.88 -5.24 -7.49
CA LYS A 24 -5.14 -5.99 -7.40
C LYS A 24 -6.36 -5.08 -7.23
N MET A 25 -6.26 -4.03 -6.43
CA MET A 25 -7.36 -3.07 -6.24
C MET A 25 -7.70 -2.37 -7.54
N HIS A 26 -6.69 -1.89 -8.29
CA HIS A 26 -6.89 -1.28 -9.60
C HIS A 26 -7.56 -2.24 -10.57
N TYR A 27 -7.03 -3.46 -10.69
CA TYR A 27 -7.64 -4.50 -11.53
C TYR A 27 -9.12 -4.74 -11.13
N THR A 28 -9.40 -4.85 -9.83
CA THR A 28 -10.75 -5.14 -9.34
C THR A 28 -11.69 -3.96 -9.58
N ALA A 29 -11.23 -2.74 -9.39
CA ALA A 29 -11.97 -1.51 -9.69
C ALA A 29 -12.31 -1.40 -11.18
N ASP A 30 -11.35 -1.71 -12.06
CA ASP A 30 -11.54 -1.67 -13.51
C ASP A 30 -12.54 -2.74 -13.99
N HIS A 31 -12.61 -3.90 -13.32
CA HIS A 31 -13.46 -5.02 -13.72
C HIS A 31 -14.87 -4.99 -13.10
N TYR A 32 -14.98 -4.57 -11.84
CA TYR A 32 -16.22 -4.66 -11.07
C TYR A 32 -16.80 -3.30 -10.69
N GLY A 33 -16.05 -2.22 -10.88
CA GLY A 33 -16.40 -0.87 -10.44
C GLY A 33 -15.95 -0.59 -9.00
N LEU A 34 -15.89 0.71 -8.67
CA LEU A 34 -15.37 1.20 -7.40
C LEU A 34 -16.22 0.81 -6.19
N GLU A 35 -17.55 0.78 -6.37
CA GLU A 35 -18.50 0.49 -5.30
C GLU A 35 -18.81 -1.01 -5.14
N SER A 36 -18.21 -1.87 -5.96
CA SER A 36 -18.40 -3.31 -5.83
C SER A 36 -17.87 -3.82 -4.50
N SER A 37 -18.54 -4.82 -3.94
CA SER A 37 -18.11 -5.45 -2.68
C SER A 37 -16.69 -6.02 -2.79
N GLN A 38 -16.29 -6.47 -3.98
CA GLN A 38 -14.95 -6.94 -4.29
C GLN A 38 -13.92 -5.81 -4.17
N THR A 39 -14.16 -4.66 -4.82
CA THR A 39 -13.24 -3.52 -4.77
C THR A 39 -13.14 -2.97 -3.35
N LEU A 40 -14.27 -2.83 -2.65
CA LEU A 40 -14.31 -2.39 -1.25
C LEU A 40 -13.57 -3.35 -0.31
N SER A 41 -13.67 -4.66 -0.54
CA SER A 41 -12.94 -5.65 0.27
C SER A 41 -11.43 -5.52 0.05
N VAL A 42 -10.98 -5.42 -1.21
CA VAL A 42 -9.56 -5.26 -1.54
C VAL A 42 -9.01 -3.92 -1.03
N SER A 43 -9.79 -2.84 -1.08
CA SER A 43 -9.37 -1.54 -0.55
C SER A 43 -9.20 -1.55 0.96
N GLN A 44 -10.08 -2.24 1.69
CA GLN A 44 -9.95 -2.41 3.15
C GLN A 44 -8.73 -3.28 3.53
N GLU A 45 -8.45 -4.33 2.76
CA GLU A 45 -7.22 -5.12 2.95
C GLU A 45 -5.96 -4.28 2.72
N LEU A 46 -5.96 -3.47 1.66
CA LEU A 46 -4.85 -2.57 1.33
C LEU A 46 -4.63 -1.54 2.45
N ASP A 47 -5.70 -0.93 2.96
CA ASP A 47 -5.64 0.04 4.06
C ASP A 47 -5.00 -0.56 5.32
N LYS A 48 -5.37 -1.80 5.68
CA LYS A 48 -4.75 -2.51 6.81
C LYS A 48 -3.24 -2.67 6.63
N LEU A 49 -2.79 -3.08 5.44
CA LEU A 49 -1.36 -3.24 5.16
C LEU A 49 -0.60 -1.91 5.25
N ILE A 50 -1.18 -0.83 4.72
CA ILE A 50 -0.61 0.52 4.81
C ILE A 50 -0.51 0.96 6.27
N ASN A 51 -1.55 0.76 7.08
CA ASN A 51 -1.55 1.11 8.49
C ASN A 51 -0.47 0.36 9.27
N VAL A 52 -0.27 -0.94 9.01
CA VAL A 52 0.82 -1.72 9.63
C VAL A 52 2.19 -1.17 9.23
N TYR A 53 2.38 -0.86 7.95
CA TYR A 53 3.64 -0.33 7.44
C TYR A 53 3.98 1.04 8.05
N LEU A 54 3.00 1.94 8.12
CA LEU A 54 3.16 3.26 8.73
C LEU A 54 3.48 3.14 10.21
N LYS A 55 2.80 2.25 10.94
CA LYS A 55 3.10 1.97 12.35
C LYS A 55 4.55 1.51 12.55
N GLN A 56 5.01 0.55 11.75
CA GLN A 56 6.40 0.07 11.82
C GLN A 56 7.41 1.17 11.51
N LYS A 57 7.12 2.05 10.54
CA LYS A 57 7.99 3.20 10.24
C LYS A 57 8.04 4.19 11.39
N LEU A 58 6.90 4.51 12.01
CA LEU A 58 6.84 5.41 13.16
C LEU A 58 7.60 4.84 14.36
N GLU A 59 7.46 3.54 14.65
CA GLU A 59 8.21 2.88 15.72
C GLU A 59 9.72 2.97 15.50
N ARG A 60 10.22 2.82 14.27
CA ARG A 60 11.66 2.94 13.95
C ARG A 60 12.22 4.35 14.06
N VAL A 61 11.39 5.39 13.97
CA VAL A 61 11.82 6.80 14.04
C VAL A 61 11.83 7.32 15.49
N ASN A 62 11.09 6.67 16.39
CA ASN A 62 11.00 7.05 17.79
C ASN A 62 12.09 6.42 18.69
N PHE A 63 13.10 5.77 18.11
CA PHE A 63 14.31 5.25 18.77
C PHE A 63 15.56 5.76 18.04
#